data_AF-A0A7S0S981-F1
#
_entry.id   AF-A0A7S0S981-F1
#
_cell.length_a   1.000
_cell.length_b   1.000
_cell.length_c   1.000
_cell.angle_alpha   90.00
_cell.angle_beta   90.00
_cell.angle_gamma   90.00
#
_symmetry.space_group_name_H-M   'P 1'
#
loop_
_entity.id
_entity.type
_entity.pdbx_description
1 polymer ?
#
loop_
_entity_poly.entity_id
_entity_poly.type
_entity_poly.pdbx_seq_one_letter_code
_entity_poly.pdbx_strand_id
1 'polypeptide(L)'
;CGGRAVTGSYDRTVVVWDRARAQWMHVLKGHGGQVSCVAAHGRHVASGARDKAVYIWDATTEARVGVYNTSDAVTAVAINDRHLYVGQRNGKVEVWDRRGGSGGGGGGG
;
A
#
# COMPACT_ATOMS: atom_id res chain seq x y z
N CYS A 1 10.60 12.31 13.47
CA CYS A 1 9.56 11.71 14.34
C CYS A 1 8.21 11.83 13.65
N GLY A 2 7.74 10.72 13.08
CA GLY A 2 6.52 10.64 12.28
C GLY A 2 5.28 10.59 13.16
N GLY A 3 4.49 11.65 13.10
CA GLY A 3 3.23 11.81 13.84
C GLY A 3 2.04 11.10 13.20
N ARG A 4 2.24 10.06 12.37
CA ARG A 4 1.12 9.35 11.74
C ARG A 4 1.16 7.86 12.01
N ALA A 5 -0.01 7.28 12.24
CA ALA A 5 -0.22 5.84 12.27
C ALA A 5 -1.15 5.45 11.11
N VAL A 6 -1.01 4.22 10.64
CA VAL A 6 -1.85 3.68 9.56
C VAL A 6 -2.39 2.33 9.96
N THR A 7 -3.64 2.06 9.62
CA THR A 7 -4.31 0.79 9.88
C THR A 7 -5.07 0.35 8.64
N GLY A 8 -5.03 -0.95 8.32
CA GLY A 8 -5.87 -1.56 7.29
C GLY A 8 -6.95 -2.42 7.91
N SER A 9 -8.11 -2.52 7.26
CA SER A 9 -9.27 -3.27 7.76
C SER A 9 -9.85 -4.23 6.72
N TYR A 10 -10.53 -5.27 7.22
CA TYR A 10 -11.27 -6.22 6.39
C TYR A 10 -12.54 -5.60 5.76
N ASP A 11 -12.96 -4.41 6.19
CA ASP A 11 -13.97 -3.60 5.49
C ASP A 11 -13.46 -2.95 4.18
N ARG A 12 -12.20 -3.23 3.82
CA ARG A 12 -11.49 -2.77 2.61
C ARG A 12 -11.00 -1.31 2.69
N THR A 13 -10.93 -0.73 3.89
CA THR A 13 -10.43 0.62 4.11
C THR A 13 -9.03 0.64 4.70
N VAL A 14 -8.32 1.74 4.45
CA VAL A 14 -7.10 2.12 5.15
C VAL A 14 -7.37 3.44 5.86
N VAL A 15 -6.94 3.55 7.11
CA VAL A 15 -7.14 4.75 7.92
C VAL A 15 -5.80 5.36 8.27
N VAL A 16 -5.69 6.67 8.13
CA VAL A 16 -4.53 7.47 8.56
C VAL A 16 -4.92 8.28 9.79
N TRP A 17 -4.06 8.24 10.80
CA TRP A 17 -4.27 8.85 12.11
C TRP A 17 -3.19 9.88 12.41
N ASP A 18 -3.55 10.99 13.04
CA ASP A 18 -2.61 11.90 13.72
C ASP A 18 -2.30 11.30 15.09
N ARG A 19 -1.07 10.81 15.29
CA ARG A 19 -0.62 10.23 16.56
C ARG A 19 -0.47 11.27 17.66
N ALA A 20 -0.11 12.51 17.31
CA ALA A 20 0.09 13.55 18.30
C ALA A 20 -1.25 14.03 18.88
N ARG A 21 -2.31 14.03 18.06
CA ARG A 21 -3.65 14.44 18.46
C ARG A 21 -4.59 13.28 18.78
N ALA A 22 -4.17 12.04 18.54
CA ALA A 22 -5.00 10.84 18.61
C ALA A 22 -6.32 10.98 17.81
N GLN A 23 -6.24 11.57 16.60
CA GLN A 23 -7.39 11.88 15.77
C GLN A 23 -7.36 11.16 14.42
N TRP A 24 -8.55 10.84 13.91
CA TRP A 24 -8.76 10.36 12.55
C TRP A 24 -8.45 11.48 11.56
N MET A 25 -7.59 11.23 10.57
CA MET A 25 -7.31 12.20 9.51
C MET A 25 -8.02 11.83 8.22
N HIS A 26 -7.81 10.61 7.74
CA HIS A 26 -8.20 10.21 6.39
C HIS A 26 -8.70 8.76 6.36
N VAL A 27 -9.73 8.48 5.54
CA VAL A 27 -10.23 7.13 5.27
C VAL A 27 -10.08 6.85 3.78
N LEU A 28 -9.07 6.07 3.44
CA LEU A 28 -8.69 5.74 2.08
C LEU A 28 -9.49 4.52 1.62
N LYS A 29 -10.33 4.73 0.60
CA LYS A 29 -11.22 3.71 0.04
C LYS A 29 -10.83 3.39 -1.38
N GLY A 30 -11.10 2.16 -1.82
CA GLY A 30 -10.92 1.74 -3.21
C GLY A 30 -10.41 0.33 -3.40
N HIS A 31 -9.97 -0.35 -2.34
CA HIS A 31 -9.69 -1.79 -2.44
C HIS A 31 -10.98 -2.56 -2.73
N GLY A 32 -10.90 -3.50 -3.66
CA GLY A 32 -11.97 -4.45 -3.97
C GLY A 32 -12.06 -5.58 -2.94
N GLY A 33 -10.96 -5.83 -2.21
CA GLY A 33 -10.83 -6.91 -1.24
C GLY A 33 -10.32 -6.45 0.13
N GLN A 34 -10.36 -7.34 1.11
CA GLN A 34 -9.94 -7.07 2.48
C GLN A 34 -8.48 -6.58 2.50
N VAL A 35 -8.21 -5.47 3.20
CA VAL A 35 -6.84 -5.00 3.40
C VAL A 35 -6.18 -5.91 4.43
N SER A 36 -5.11 -6.58 4.03
CA SER A 36 -4.40 -7.57 4.83
C SER A 36 -3.17 -6.99 5.53
N CYS A 37 -2.58 -5.94 4.95
CA CYS A 37 -1.34 -5.35 5.44
C CYS A 37 -1.21 -3.90 5.00
N VAL A 38 -0.50 -3.11 5.81
CA VAL A 38 -0.19 -1.70 5.54
C VAL A 38 1.24 -1.39 5.97
N ALA A 39 1.87 -0.43 5.30
CA ALA A 39 3.15 0.14 5.70
C ALA A 39 3.18 1.64 5.36
N ALA A 40 3.96 2.43 6.09
CA ALA A 40 4.10 3.86 5.82
C ALA A 40 5.58 4.28 5.82
N HIS A 41 5.93 5.16 4.89
CA HIS A 41 7.26 5.78 4.83
C HIS A 41 7.14 7.22 4.34
N GLY A 42 7.55 8.17 5.21
CA GLY A 42 7.39 9.59 4.95
C GLY A 42 5.91 9.96 4.75
N ARG A 43 5.60 10.52 3.57
CA ARG A 43 4.25 10.91 3.14
C ARG A 43 3.43 9.75 2.56
N HIS A 44 4.06 8.64 2.22
CA HIS A 44 3.42 7.56 1.47
C HIS A 44 2.94 6.43 2.37
N VAL A 45 1.79 5.87 2.01
CA VAL A 45 1.23 4.66 2.62
C VAL A 45 1.10 3.59 1.55
N ALA A 46 1.59 2.39 1.81
CA ALA A 46 1.32 1.21 1.02
C ALA A 46 0.24 0.38 1.71
N SER A 47 -0.71 -0.14 0.94
CA SER A 47 -1.69 -1.11 1.43
C SER A 47 -1.84 -2.26 0.47
N GLY A 48 -1.74 -3.49 0.99
CA GLY A 48 -1.95 -4.72 0.23
C GLY A 48 -3.27 -5.38 0.63
N ALA A 49 -3.94 -6.01 -0.34
CA ALA A 49 -5.24 -6.61 -0.11
C ALA A 49 -5.46 -7.96 -0.83
N ARG A 50 -6.57 -8.61 -0.49
CA ARG A 50 -7.03 -9.86 -1.11
C ARG A 50 -7.50 -9.72 -2.56
N ASP A 51 -7.70 -8.50 -3.04
CA ASP A 51 -7.95 -8.20 -4.45
C ASP A 51 -6.70 -8.26 -5.33
N LYS A 52 -5.55 -8.64 -4.74
CA LYS A 52 -4.24 -8.75 -5.40
C LYS A 52 -3.66 -7.39 -5.81
N ALA A 53 -4.21 -6.29 -5.30
CA ALA A 53 -3.66 -4.96 -5.52
C ALA A 53 -2.83 -4.51 -4.33
N VAL A 54 -1.75 -3.80 -4.63
CA VAL A 54 -1.06 -2.90 -3.69
C VAL A 54 -1.31 -1.47 -4.15
N TYR A 55 -1.90 -0.65 -3.30
CA TYR A 55 -2.10 0.77 -3.55
C TYR A 55 -1.08 1.60 -2.79
N ILE A 56 -0.56 2.63 -3.46
CA ILE A 56 0.26 3.67 -2.86
C ILE A 56 -0.60 4.92 -2.73
N TRP A 57 -0.67 5.45 -1.53
CA TRP A 57 -1.44 6.62 -1.18
C TRP A 57 -0.56 7.75 -0.70
N ASP A 58 -1.03 8.95 -0.94
CA ASP A 58 -0.54 10.16 -0.31
C ASP A 58 -1.32 10.42 0.99
N ALA A 59 -0.63 10.29 2.13
CA ALA A 59 -1.24 10.46 3.45
C ALA A 59 -1.65 11.90 3.81
N THR A 60 -1.44 12.87 2.92
CA THR A 60 -1.84 14.27 3.14
C THR A 60 -2.98 14.72 2.24
N THR A 61 -3.14 14.09 1.08
CA THR A 61 -4.15 14.48 0.07
C THR A 61 -5.19 13.40 -0.16
N GLU A 62 -5.07 12.25 0.50
CA GLU A 62 -5.91 11.05 0.29
C GLU A 62 -5.81 10.45 -1.12
N ALA A 63 -4.94 11.01 -1.97
CA ALA A 63 -4.83 10.60 -3.35
C ALA A 63 -4.15 9.23 -3.47
N ARG A 64 -4.71 8.36 -4.30
CA ARG A 64 -4.00 7.16 -4.78
C ARG A 64 -2.99 7.60 -5.84
N VAL A 65 -1.71 7.48 -5.53
CA VAL A 65 -0.58 7.90 -6.39
C VAL A 65 0.09 6.74 -7.13
N GLY A 66 -0.29 5.49 -6.81
CA GLY A 66 0.24 4.32 -7.51
C GLY A 66 -0.57 3.05 -7.26
N VAL A 67 -0.44 2.10 -8.18
CA VAL A 67 -1.02 0.76 -8.09
C VAL A 67 -0.02 -0.27 -8.65
N TYR A 68 0.12 -1.39 -7.93
CA TYR A 68 0.87 -2.55 -8.36
C TYR A 68 -0.04 -3.78 -8.24
N ASN A 69 -0.14 -4.57 -9.32
CA ASN A 69 -0.95 -5.77 -9.34
C ASN A 69 -0.08 -7.01 -9.16
N THR A 70 -0.55 -7.93 -8.33
CA THR A 70 0.11 -9.20 -7.99
C THR A 70 -0.65 -10.38 -8.57
N SER A 71 0.00 -11.55 -8.57
CA SER A 71 -0.62 -12.79 -9.08
C SER A 71 -1.58 -13.45 -8.07
N ASP A 72 -1.38 -13.24 -6.77
CA ASP A 72 -2.22 -13.75 -5.69
C ASP A 72 -2.35 -12.71 -4.55
N ALA A 73 -3.22 -12.98 -3.57
CA ALA A 73 -3.50 -12.08 -2.45
C ALA A 73 -2.23 -11.59 -1.76
N VAL A 74 -2.16 -10.29 -1.51
CA VAL A 74 -1.02 -9.68 -0.81
C VAL A 74 -1.12 -10.02 0.67
N THR A 75 -0.02 -10.43 1.28
CA THR A 75 0.04 -10.81 2.70
C THR A 75 0.97 -9.92 3.52
N ALA A 76 1.97 -9.32 2.89
CA ALA A 76 2.90 -8.41 3.54
C ALA A 76 3.38 -7.33 2.58
N VAL A 77 3.60 -6.12 3.11
CA VAL A 77 4.21 -4.99 2.39
C VAL A 77 5.26 -4.31 3.26
N ALA A 78 6.36 -3.88 2.63
CA ALA A 78 7.32 -2.95 3.21
C ALA A 78 7.70 -1.89 2.17
N ILE A 79 8.03 -0.68 2.62
CA ILE A 79 8.21 0.48 1.73
C ILE A 79 9.30 1.41 2.24
N ASN A 80 10.12 1.92 1.32
CA ASN A 80 11.07 2.99 1.58
C ASN A 80 11.04 4.02 0.44
N ASP A 81 12.01 4.96 0.43
CA ASP A 81 12.11 6.03 -0.58
C ASP A 81 12.34 5.57 -2.02
N ARG A 82 12.65 4.29 -2.25
CA ARG A 82 12.96 3.75 -3.57
C ARG A 82 12.17 2.49 -3.90
N HIS A 83 12.01 1.59 -2.95
CA HIS A 83 11.47 0.26 -3.19
C HIS A 83 10.16 0.02 -2.44
N LEU A 84 9.34 -0.82 -3.06
CA LEU A 84 8.18 -1.48 -2.49
C LEU A 84 8.45 -2.99 -2.51
N TYR A 85 8.42 -3.63 -1.34
CA TYR A 85 8.60 -5.08 -1.17
C TYR A 85 7.25 -5.70 -0.87
N VAL A 86 6.89 -6.76 -1.58
CA VAL A 86 5.54 -7.34 -1.50
C VAL A 86 5.59 -8.85 -1.46
N GLY A 87 5.05 -9.41 -0.38
CA GLY A 87 4.83 -10.84 -0.20
C GLY A 87 3.41 -11.23 -0.59
N GLN A 88 3.29 -12.34 -1.32
CA GLN A 88 2.03 -12.91 -1.80
C GLN A 88 1.72 -14.23 -1.10
N ARG A 89 0.43 -14.58 -1.02
CA ARG A 89 -0.03 -15.84 -0.40
C ARG A 89 0.51 -17.09 -1.08
N ASN A 90 0.81 -17.03 -2.37
CA ASN A 90 1.44 -18.11 -3.13
C ASN A 90 2.96 -18.25 -2.87
N GLY A 91 3.53 -17.49 -1.93
CA GLY A 91 4.96 -17.51 -1.60
C GLY A 91 5.84 -16.61 -2.48
N LYS A 92 5.28 -15.96 -3.51
CA LYS A 92 6.04 -15.03 -4.36
C LYS A 92 6.40 -13.76 -3.57
N VAL A 93 7.63 -13.29 -3.73
CA VAL A 93 8.10 -11.98 -3.25
C VAL A 93 8.55 -11.15 -4.44
N GLU A 94 8.04 -9.93 -4.55
CA GLU A 94 8.40 -8.98 -5.61
C GLU A 94 8.92 -7.67 -5.01
N VAL A 95 9.85 -7.03 -5.73
CA VAL A 95 10.41 -5.73 -5.37
C VAL A 95 10.25 -4.79 -6.55
N TRP A 96 9.58 -3.65 -6.35
CA TRP A 96 9.36 -2.64 -7.38
C TRP A 96 10.06 -1.33 -7.05
N ASP A 97 10.66 -0.70 -8.06
CA ASP A 97 11.18 0.67 -7.95
C ASP A 97 10.00 1.68 -8.06
N ARG A 98 9.99 2.65 -7.15
CA ARG A 98 8.95 3.68 -6.99
C ARG A 98 9.32 5.01 -7.66
N ARG A 99 10.57 5.18 -8.10
CA ARG A 99 11.07 6.40 -8.74
C ARG A 99 10.94 6.34 -10.27
N GLY A 100 10.71 5.16 -10.82
CA GLY A 100 10.48 4.94 -12.25
C GLY A 100 9.00 5.02 -12.63
N GLY A 101 8.49 6.22 -12.87
CA GLY A 101 7.31 6.40 -13.70
C GLY A 101 7.70 6.33 -15.17
N SER A 102 7.63 5.13 -15.78
CA SER A 102 7.40 4.87 -17.21
C SER A 102 7.87 3.46 -17.58
N GLY A 103 6.93 2.59 -17.98
CA GLY A 103 7.14 1.62 -19.07
C GLY A 103 7.91 0.33 -18.81
N GLY A 104 7.22 -0.81 -19.04
CA GLY A 104 7.80 -2.07 -19.51
C GLY A 104 8.17 -3.07 -18.41
N GLY A 105 7.85 -4.36 -18.48
CA GLY A 105 7.17 -5.20 -19.47
C GLY A 105 6.49 -6.34 -18.70
N GLY A 106 5.45 -6.99 -19.21
CA GLY A 106 5.51 -7.73 -20.46
C GLY A 106 5.75 -9.20 -20.13
N GLY A 107 4.69 -10.00 -20.26
CA GLY A 107 4.70 -11.41 -20.67
C GLY A 107 5.56 -12.42 -19.89
N GLY A 108 4.86 -13.45 -19.41
CA GLY A 108 5.39 -14.80 -19.17
C GLY A 108 4.29 -15.55 -18.43
N GLY A 109 3.55 -16.48 -19.04
CA GLY A 109 3.96 -17.57 -19.91
C GLY A 109 3.44 -18.83 -19.25
#